data_AF-A0A257INT3-F1
#
_entry.id   AF-A0A257INT3-F1
#
_cell.length_a   1.000
_cell.length_b   1.000
_cell.length_c   1.000
_cell.angle_alpha   90.00
_cell.angle_beta   90.00
_cell.angle_gamma   90.00
#
_symmetry.space_group_name_H-M   'P 1'
#
loop_
_entity.id
_entity.type
_entity.pdbx_description
1 polymer ?
#
loop_
_entity_poly.entity_id
_entity_poly.type
_entity_poly.pdbx_seq_one_letter_code
_entity_poly.pdbx_strand_id
1 'polypeptide(L)'
;MKKKYFLFLLFLCFSFFKNEAKELENLYSRSLDPLNDDLKSIILYSYTPSDNFNERYNNPAVLNRNSPNSFLILEFDDLRAKYASFSAKIIHCDYDWKKSNLAEMEYLEGFNEFYINNYDVSQNTKT
;
A
#
# COMPACT_ATOMS: atom_id res chain seq x y z
N MET A 1 -1.26 41.51 32.33
CA MET A 1 -1.41 41.54 30.85
C MET A 1 -0.74 40.38 30.12
N LYS A 2 0.45 39.89 30.51
CA LYS A 2 1.19 38.83 29.79
C LYS A 2 0.49 37.44 29.69
N LYS A 3 -0.31 37.04 30.69
CA LYS A 3 -1.04 35.75 30.70
C LYS A 3 -2.15 35.64 29.63
N LYS A 4 -2.78 36.75 29.25
CA LYS A 4 -3.88 36.75 28.26
C LYS A 4 -3.35 36.49 26.85
N TYR A 5 -2.18 37.06 26.51
CA TYR A 5 -1.52 36.82 25.23
C TYR A 5 -0.92 35.40 25.14
N PHE A 6 -0.46 34.84 26.26
CA PHE A 6 0.05 33.47 26.30
C PHE A 6 -1.04 32.43 25.97
N LEU A 7 -2.24 32.57 26.55
CA LEU A 7 -3.38 31.69 26.22
C LEU A 7 -3.83 31.84 24.77
N PHE A 8 -3.80 33.06 24.23
CA PHE A 8 -4.15 33.33 22.83
C PHE A 8 -3.13 32.69 21.86
N LEU A 9 -1.83 32.77 22.16
CA LEU A 9 -0.76 32.09 21.41
C LEU A 9 -0.88 30.56 21.48
N LEU A 10 -1.24 30.01 22.64
CA LEU A 10 -1.44 28.56 22.81
C LEU A 10 -2.62 28.07 21.96
N PHE A 11 -3.69 28.86 21.89
CA PHE A 11 -4.87 28.56 21.07
C PHE A 11 -4.55 28.62 19.57
N LEU A 12 -3.78 29.63 19.14
CA LEU A 12 -3.30 29.77 17.75
C LEU A 12 -2.41 28.59 17.32
N CYS A 13 -1.50 28.14 18.19
CA CYS A 13 -0.72 26.93 17.96
C CYS A 13 -1.62 25.69 17.81
N PHE A 14 -2.61 25.52 18.69
CA PHE A 14 -3.51 24.35 18.65
C PHE A 14 -4.34 24.28 17.37
N SER A 15 -4.74 25.42 16.79
CA SER A 15 -5.39 25.45 15.48
C SER A 15 -4.46 25.08 14.32
N PHE A 16 -3.18 25.41 14.40
CA PHE A 16 -2.19 25.03 13.36
C PHE A 16 -1.89 23.53 13.37
N PHE A 17 -1.70 22.92 14.55
CA PHE A 17 -1.40 21.48 14.67
C PHE A 17 -2.52 20.55 14.18
N LYS A 18 -3.78 21.01 14.15
CA LYS A 18 -4.91 20.18 13.66
C LYS A 18 -4.92 20.00 12.14
N ASN A 19 -4.31 20.92 11.38
CA ASN A 19 -4.40 20.90 9.92
C ASN A 19 -3.54 19.80 9.28
N GLU A 20 -2.35 19.54 9.84
CA GLU A 20 -1.38 18.60 9.26
C GLU A 20 -1.82 17.14 9.35
N ALA A 21 -2.40 16.72 10.49
CA ALA A 21 -2.96 15.38 10.65
C ALA A 21 -4.13 15.08 9.69
N LYS A 22 -4.93 16.11 9.38
CA LYS A 22 -6.09 16.00 8.49
C LYS A 22 -5.69 15.92 7.02
N GLU A 23 -4.61 16.56 6.60
CA GLU A 23 -4.06 16.41 5.24
C GLU A 23 -3.50 15.01 4.98
N LEU A 24 -2.79 14.43 5.96
CA LEU A 24 -2.26 13.08 5.86
C LEU A 24 -3.36 12.02 5.76
N GLU A 25 -4.41 12.14 6.58
CA GLU A 25 -5.59 11.27 6.54
C GLU A 25 -6.35 11.38 5.21
N ASN A 26 -6.51 12.60 4.68
CA ASN A 26 -7.13 12.84 3.37
C ASN A 26 -6.29 12.28 2.20
N LEU A 27 -4.95 12.33 2.29
CA LEU A 27 -4.07 11.73 1.29
C LEU A 27 -4.17 10.19 1.32
N TYR A 28 -4.23 9.59 2.50
CA TYR A 28 -4.43 8.16 2.67
C TYR A 28 -5.79 7.70 2.14
N SER A 29 -6.87 8.39 2.49
CA SER A 29 -8.21 8.07 1.98
C SER A 29 -8.36 8.30 0.47
N ARG A 30 -7.64 9.25 -0.13
CA ARG A 30 -7.56 9.42 -1.59
C ARG A 30 -6.76 8.31 -2.29
N SER A 31 -5.74 7.75 -1.63
CA SER A 31 -5.02 6.56 -2.14
C SER A 31 -5.85 5.27 -2.06
N LEU A 32 -6.86 5.27 -1.19
CA LEU A 32 -7.92 4.26 -1.11
C LEU A 32 -9.15 4.70 -1.92
N ASP A 33 -8.94 5.44 -3.03
CA ASP A 33 -9.96 5.53 -4.08
C ASP A 33 -10.48 4.10 -4.29
N PRO A 34 -11.79 3.86 -4.18
CA PRO A 34 -12.34 2.52 -4.18
C PRO A 34 -11.77 1.86 -5.41
N LEU A 35 -11.05 0.76 -5.17
CA LEU A 35 -10.40 -0.08 -6.17
C LEU A 35 -11.11 0.14 -7.49
N ASN A 36 -10.46 0.87 -8.42
CA ASN A 36 -11.09 1.25 -9.68
C ASN A 36 -11.86 0.03 -10.20
N ASP A 37 -13.15 0.15 -10.54
CA ASP A 37 -14.00 -1.01 -10.80
C ASP A 37 -13.41 -1.91 -11.90
N ASP A 38 -12.50 -1.37 -12.70
CA ASP A 38 -11.72 -2.09 -13.71
C ASP A 38 -10.67 -3.07 -13.16
N LEU A 39 -10.18 -2.92 -11.93
CA LEU A 39 -9.22 -3.84 -11.32
C LEU A 39 -9.95 -5.02 -10.68
N LYS A 40 -9.77 -6.21 -11.24
CA LYS A 40 -10.39 -7.44 -10.76
C LYS A 40 -9.36 -8.47 -10.33
N SER A 41 -9.85 -9.52 -9.67
CA SER A 41 -9.06 -10.70 -9.31
C SER A 41 -7.82 -10.38 -8.44
N ILE A 42 -7.86 -9.31 -7.65
CA ILE A 42 -6.71 -8.93 -6.82
C ILE A 42 -6.45 -10.03 -5.80
N ILE A 43 -5.28 -10.64 -5.89
CA ILE A 43 -4.82 -11.66 -4.98
C ILE A 43 -3.38 -11.42 -4.57
N LEU A 44 -3.11 -11.63 -3.29
CA LEU A 44 -1.78 -11.62 -2.70
C LEU A 44 -1.57 -12.95 -2.01
N TYR A 45 -0.50 -13.66 -2.36
CA TYR A 45 -0.19 -14.97 -1.78
C TYR A 45 1.33 -15.16 -1.62
N SER A 46 1.73 -16.05 -0.71
CA SER A 46 3.13 -16.46 -0.60
C SER A 46 3.48 -17.54 -1.62
N TYR A 47 4.67 -17.47 -2.20
CA TYR A 47 5.21 -18.47 -3.13
C TYR A 47 6.64 -18.83 -2.76
N THR A 48 6.93 -20.12 -2.74
CA THR A 48 8.27 -20.70 -2.63
C THR A 48 8.51 -21.65 -3.82
N PRO A 49 9.73 -21.78 -4.37
CA PRO A 49 10.00 -22.69 -5.50
C PRO A 49 9.63 -24.16 -5.29
N SER A 50 9.44 -24.59 -4.04
CA SER A 50 8.97 -25.94 -3.69
C SER A 50 7.45 -26.11 -3.80
N ASP A 51 6.69 -25.01 -3.93
CA ASP A 51 5.23 -25.04 -3.90
C ASP A 51 4.67 -25.62 -5.19
N ASN A 52 3.54 -26.33 -5.08
CA ASN A 52 2.77 -26.74 -6.23
C ASN A 52 2.19 -25.48 -6.90
N PHE A 53 2.56 -25.27 -8.16
CA PHE A 53 2.12 -24.13 -8.96
C PHE A 53 0.59 -23.98 -8.95
N ASN A 54 -0.18 -25.07 -9.06
CA ASN A 54 -1.65 -24.97 -9.16
C ASN A 54 -2.35 -24.66 -7.83
N GLU A 55 -1.68 -24.86 -6.70
CA GLU A 55 -2.26 -24.69 -5.37
C GLU A 55 -1.79 -23.39 -4.68
N ARG A 56 -0.84 -22.66 -5.30
CA ARG A 56 -0.23 -21.45 -4.73
C ARG A 56 -1.23 -20.37 -4.33
N TYR A 57 -2.36 -20.29 -5.02
CA TYR A 57 -3.43 -19.33 -4.74
C TYR A 57 -4.10 -19.54 -3.37
N ASN A 58 -3.96 -20.73 -2.79
CA ASN A 58 -4.47 -21.03 -1.45
C ASN A 58 -3.49 -20.65 -0.34
N ASN A 59 -2.25 -20.28 -0.69
CA ASN A 59 -1.25 -19.89 0.30
C ASN A 59 -1.60 -18.53 0.89
N PRO A 60 -1.46 -18.36 2.22
CA PRO A 60 -1.69 -17.07 2.86
C PRO A 60 -0.65 -16.03 2.42
N ALA A 61 -1.00 -14.75 2.48
CA ALA A 61 -0.08 -13.64 2.26
C ALA A 61 0.87 -13.40 3.45
N VAL A 62 1.57 -14.45 3.89
CA VAL A 62 2.48 -14.40 5.04
C VAL A 62 3.81 -15.05 4.67
N LEU A 63 4.91 -14.32 4.86
CA LEU A 63 6.25 -14.86 4.69
C LEU A 63 6.89 -15.19 6.02
N ASN A 64 7.59 -16.32 6.06
CA ASN A 64 8.55 -16.58 7.12
C ASN A 64 9.87 -15.89 6.78
N ARG A 65 10.30 -14.96 7.62
CA ARG A 65 11.53 -14.18 7.44
C ARG A 65 12.80 -15.06 7.37
N ASN A 66 12.75 -16.28 7.92
CA ASN A 66 13.88 -17.21 7.92
C ASN A 66 13.84 -18.21 6.76
N SER A 67 12.81 -18.18 5.91
CA SER A 67 12.71 -19.04 4.73
C SER A 67 13.39 -18.35 3.55
N PRO A 68 14.58 -18.82 3.12
CA PRO A 68 15.20 -18.29 1.92
C PRO A 68 14.33 -18.64 0.71
N ASN A 69 14.27 -17.72 -0.28
CA ASN A 69 13.53 -17.90 -1.53
C ASN A 69 12.00 -17.99 -1.38
N SER A 70 11.41 -17.38 -0.36
CA SER A 70 9.96 -17.16 -0.28
C SER A 70 9.61 -15.73 -0.68
N PHE A 71 8.55 -15.56 -1.46
CA PHE A 71 8.14 -14.29 -2.06
C PHE A 71 6.65 -14.03 -1.84
N LEU A 72 6.25 -12.77 -1.73
CA LEU A 72 4.85 -12.38 -1.90
C LEU A 72 4.61 -12.05 -3.37
N ILE A 73 3.56 -12.63 -3.94
CA ILE A 73 3.15 -12.41 -5.32
C ILE A 73 1.80 -11.71 -5.30
N LEU A 74 1.75 -10.54 -5.94
CA LEU A 74 0.53 -9.78 -6.20
C LEU A 74 0.12 -10.00 -7.66
N GLU A 75 -1.07 -10.53 -7.88
CA GLU A 75 -1.68 -10.69 -9.21
C GLU A 75 -3.02 -9.94 -9.22
N PHE A 76 -3.34 -9.32 -10.36
CA PHE A 76 -4.62 -8.66 -10.61
C PHE A 76 -4.84 -8.50 -12.11
N ASP A 77 -6.10 -8.33 -12.50
CA ASP A 77 -6.51 -8.04 -13.86
C ASP A 77 -6.89 -6.56 -14.00
N ASP A 78 -6.46 -5.92 -15.07
CA ASP A 78 -6.95 -4.60 -15.49
C ASP A 78 -7.88 -4.78 -16.70
N LEU A 79 -9.18 -4.55 -16.49
CA LEU A 79 -10.21 -4.74 -17.52
C LEU A 79 -10.32 -3.56 -18.51
N ARG A 80 -9.51 -2.51 -18.34
CA ARG A 80 -9.51 -1.39 -19.29
C ARG A 80 -8.96 -1.81 -20.65
N ALA A 81 -9.56 -1.27 -21.70
CA ALA A 81 -9.07 -1.44 -23.07
C ALA A 81 -7.75 -0.69 -23.36
N LYS A 82 -7.30 0.19 -22.45
CA LYS A 82 -6.10 1.01 -22.61
C LYS A 82 -5.05 0.59 -21.60
N TYR A 83 -3.80 0.47 -22.08
CA TYR A 83 -2.64 0.26 -21.21
C TYR A 83 -2.54 1.36 -20.14
N ALA A 84 -2.33 0.90 -18.91
CA ALA A 84 -1.98 1.74 -17.78
C ALA A 84 -0.65 1.26 -17.20
N SER A 85 0.12 2.22 -16.67
CA SER A 85 1.31 1.91 -15.88
C SER A 85 0.92 1.85 -14.41
N PHE A 86 1.40 0.83 -13.72
CA PHE A 86 1.17 0.65 -12.30
C PHE A 86 2.49 0.70 -11.53
N SER A 87 2.44 1.30 -10.34
CA SER A 87 3.47 1.16 -9.34
C SER A 87 2.84 0.73 -8.01
N ALA A 88 3.59 -0.03 -7.23
CA ALA A 88 3.23 -0.45 -5.89
C ALA A 88 4.12 0.26 -4.86
N LYS A 89 3.57 0.41 -3.65
CA LYS A 89 4.29 0.88 -2.47
C LYS A 89 4.02 -0.08 -1.32
N ILE A 90 5.03 -0.32 -0.50
CA ILE A 90 4.91 -1.11 0.72
C ILE A 90 4.69 -0.13 1.87
N ILE A 91 3.65 -0.36 2.66
CA ILE A 91 3.34 0.48 3.82
C ILE A 91 3.47 -0.38 5.08
N HIS A 92 4.38 0.01 5.98
CA HIS A 92 4.47 -0.63 7.28
C HIS A 92 3.31 -0.19 8.18
N CYS A 93 2.61 -1.14 8.78
CA CYS A 93 1.53 -0.90 9.72
C CYS A 93 1.81 -1.52 11.09
N ASP A 94 1.22 -0.93 12.13
CA ASP A 94 1.18 -1.51 13.47
C ASP A 94 0.10 -2.60 13.55
N TYR A 95 -0.02 -3.24 14.72
CA TYR A 95 -0.92 -4.39 14.95
C TYR A 95 -2.41 -4.09 14.66
N ASP A 96 -2.82 -2.82 14.71
CA ASP A 96 -4.18 -2.35 14.44
C ASP A 96 -4.37 -1.90 12.99
N TRP A 97 -3.41 -2.24 12.10
CA TRP A 97 -3.39 -1.88 10.68
C TRP A 97 -3.30 -0.39 10.38
N LYS A 98 -3.00 0.45 11.38
CA LYS A 98 -2.64 1.85 11.13
C LYS A 98 -1.20 1.94 10.66
N LYS A 99 -0.92 2.86 9.73
CA LYS A 99 0.45 3.18 9.32
C LYS A 99 1.31 3.46 10.56
N SER A 100 2.45 2.79 10.67
CA SER A 100 3.38 3.08 11.76
C SER A 100 4.08 4.43 11.54
N ASN A 101 4.76 4.90 12.58
CA ASN A 101 5.61 6.10 12.51
C ASN A 101 7.02 5.84 11.95
N LEU A 102 7.29 4.61 11.45
CA LEU A 102 8.58 4.27 10.86
C LEU A 102 8.76 4.98 9.52
N ALA A 103 9.94 5.53 9.30
CA ALA A 103 10.37 6.01 7.99
C ALA A 103 10.61 4.83 7.03
N GLU A 104 10.43 5.06 5.73
CA GLU A 104 10.56 4.00 4.71
C GLU A 104 11.93 3.31 4.74
N MET A 105 12.99 4.09 4.99
CA MET A 105 14.37 3.59 5.10
C MET A 105 14.59 2.66 6.30
N GLU A 106 13.69 2.63 7.29
CA GLU A 106 13.81 1.75 8.45
C GLU A 106 13.32 0.33 8.18
N TYR A 107 12.47 0.13 7.16
CA TYR A 107 11.90 -1.18 6.83
C TYR A 107 12.10 -1.61 5.36
N LEU A 108 12.59 -0.72 4.50
CA LEU A 108 12.96 -1.02 3.12
C LEU A 108 14.38 -0.57 2.82
N GLU A 109 15.09 -1.41 2.07
CA GLU A 109 16.32 -1.02 1.42
C GLU A 109 15.99 -0.38 0.06
N GLY A 110 16.25 0.92 -0.07
CA GLY A 110 16.05 1.66 -1.32
C GLY A 110 14.74 2.45 -1.41
N PHE A 111 14.30 2.74 -2.63
CA PHE A 111 13.11 3.55 -2.88
C PHE A 111 11.83 2.71 -2.78
N ASN A 112 10.83 3.23 -2.08
CA ASN A 112 9.51 2.61 -1.95
C ASN A 112 8.60 2.93 -3.15
N GLU A 113 9.06 2.56 -4.34
CA GLU A 113 8.29 2.67 -5.57
C GLU A 113 8.66 1.52 -6.51
N PHE A 114 7.74 0.57 -6.66
CA PHE A 114 7.95 -0.66 -7.42
C PHE A 114 7.13 -0.63 -8.69
N TYR A 115 7.78 -0.41 -9.83
CA TYR A 115 7.12 -0.43 -11.14
C TYR A 115 6.73 -1.86 -11.53
N ILE A 116 5.47 -2.06 -11.90
CA ILE A 116 4.93 -3.36 -12.33
C ILE A 116 5.09 -3.45 -13.85
N ASN A 117 6.13 -4.16 -14.28
CA ASN A 117 6.47 -4.34 -15.69
C ASN A 117 6.19 -5.76 -16.22
N ASN A 118 5.84 -6.69 -15.34
CA ASN A 118 5.47 -8.05 -15.71
C ASN A 118 3.94 -8.11 -15.89
N TYR A 119 3.48 -8.03 -17.14
CA TYR A 119 2.07 -8.11 -17.49
C TYR A 119 1.92 -8.74 -18.87
N ASP A 120 0.77 -9.36 -19.11
CA ASP A 120 0.39 -9.91 -20.41
C ASP A 120 -1.01 -9.41 -20.80
N VAL A 121 -1.23 -9.24 -22.10
CA VAL A 121 -2.53 -8.83 -22.65
C VAL A 121 -3.44 -10.05 -22.77
N SER A 122 -4.69 -9.93 -22.34
CA SER A 122 -5.68 -10.99 -22.53
C SER A 122 -5.89 -11.31 -24.02
N GLN A 123 -5.89 -12.60 -24.37
CA GLN A 123 -6.06 -13.06 -25.76
C GLN A 123 -7.31 -13.93 -25.88
N ASN A 124 -8.11 -13.70 -26.93
CA ASN A 124 -9.31 -14.48 -27.25
C ASN A 124 -10.36 -14.57 -26.12
N THR A 125 -10.40 -13.59 -25.23
CA THR A 125 -11.42 -13.47 -24.18
C THR A 125 -12.45 -12.41 -24.54
N LYS A 126 -13.71 -12.60 -24.11
CA LYS A 126 -14.68 -11.51 -24.06
C LYS A 126 -14.60 -10.88 -22.69
N THR A 127 -14.47 -9.56 -22.66
CA THR A 127 -14.52 -8.74 -21.45
C THR A 127 -15.96 -8.53 -21.02
#